data_AF-B2WHZ1-F1
#
_entry.id   AF-B2WHZ1-F1
#
_cell.length_a   1.000
_cell.length_b   1.000
_cell.length_c   1.000
_cell.angle_alpha   90.00
_cell.angle_beta   90.00
_cell.angle_gamma   90.00
#
_symmetry.space_group_name_H-M   'P 1'
#
loop_
_entity.id
_entity.type
_entity.pdbx_description
1 polymer ?
#
loop_
_entity_poly.entity_id
_entity_poly.type
_entity_poly.pdbx_seq_one_letter_code
_entity_poly.pdbx_strand_id
1 'polypeptide(L)'
;MTSHARQDARDKAGTGWLTTKAEWYGATTQRHVRFDEIDGEVKVKHEDGDIDVVDYNALLGWDELCHLDGRYSMNADDMAVGIYFLSVITCFFFSFIYHIFLDHSECTRTWTCRFDYLGIVIPLWGTTVSSTHFGFYCEPGLQNAYAIIGTFAGLACAVTTLHPSFAGPASRRFRTGMYVFLGLSSFLPIIYGILLFGLDAMNKRMSLWCYVALGLLHGSGATLYASRVPERWWPGRCDVVGSSHQVMHVLVVLGAAVYAAGVLRAREYWTGVSCVTLH
;
A
#
# COMPACT_ATOMS: atom_id res chain seq x y z
N MET A 1 -22.39 -0.94 -57.42
CA MET A 1 -21.85 -2.13 -56.71
C MET A 1 -22.98 -3.12 -56.54
N THR A 2 -22.86 -4.30 -57.16
CA THR A 2 -23.91 -5.32 -57.29
C THR A 2 -24.26 -5.94 -55.93
N SER A 3 -25.49 -6.45 -55.78
CA SER A 3 -25.96 -7.13 -54.55
C SER A 3 -25.02 -8.26 -54.10
N HIS A 4 -24.37 -8.93 -55.05
CA HIS A 4 -23.33 -9.94 -54.80
C HIS A 4 -22.14 -9.42 -54.00
N ALA A 5 -21.67 -8.19 -54.22
CA ALA A 5 -20.53 -7.63 -53.49
C ALA A 5 -20.88 -7.23 -52.04
N ARG A 6 -22.16 -6.93 -51.76
CA ARG A 6 -22.66 -6.69 -50.40
C ARG A 6 -22.86 -7.99 -49.61
N GLN A 7 -23.25 -9.08 -50.29
CA GLN A 7 -23.35 -10.40 -49.68
C GLN A 7 -21.95 -10.91 -49.31
N ASP A 8 -20.98 -10.81 -50.24
CA ASP A 8 -19.61 -11.28 -50.04
C ASP A 8 -18.85 -10.48 -48.94
N ALA A 9 -19.19 -9.19 -48.76
CA ALA A 9 -18.68 -8.38 -47.66
C ALA A 9 -19.31 -8.69 -46.30
N ARG A 10 -20.59 -9.13 -46.27
CA ARG A 10 -21.25 -9.62 -45.06
C ARG A 10 -20.74 -11.00 -44.64
N ASP A 11 -20.52 -11.89 -45.60
CA ASP A 11 -20.00 -13.24 -45.35
C ASP A 11 -18.55 -13.20 -44.84
N LYS A 12 -17.76 -12.18 -45.21
CA LYS A 12 -16.40 -11.95 -44.70
C LYS A 12 -16.35 -11.23 -43.35
N ALA A 13 -17.40 -10.52 -42.96
CA ALA A 13 -17.45 -9.81 -41.67
C ALA A 13 -17.65 -10.76 -40.47
N GLY A 14 -18.18 -11.96 -40.70
CA GLY A 14 -18.35 -13.01 -39.70
C GLY A 14 -17.23 -14.06 -39.68
N THR A 15 -16.08 -13.83 -40.30
CA THR A 15 -14.98 -14.82 -40.33
C THR A 15 -13.72 -14.25 -39.67
N GLY A 16 -13.16 -14.96 -38.70
CA GLY A 16 -11.97 -14.56 -37.97
C GLY A 16 -11.02 -15.73 -37.69
N TRP A 17 -9.78 -15.43 -37.32
CA TRP A 17 -8.77 -16.43 -36.99
C TRP A 17 -8.63 -16.56 -35.48
N LEU A 18 -8.95 -17.74 -34.93
CA LEU A 18 -8.62 -18.05 -33.54
C LEU A 18 -7.21 -18.62 -33.49
N THR A 19 -6.37 -18.02 -32.65
CA THR A 19 -4.96 -18.39 -32.48
C THR A 19 -4.82 -19.02 -31.11
N THR A 20 -4.71 -20.34 -31.03
CA THR A 20 -4.46 -21.04 -29.77
C THR A 20 -2.96 -21.28 -29.61
N LYS A 21 -2.41 -20.85 -28.47
CA LYS A 21 -1.02 -21.09 -28.09
C LYS A 21 -1.02 -22.28 -27.13
N ALA A 22 -0.50 -23.42 -27.56
CA ALA A 22 -0.25 -24.54 -26.64
C ALA A 22 1.02 -24.22 -25.84
N GLU A 23 0.87 -23.91 -24.54
CA GLU A 23 1.94 -23.40 -23.67
C GLU A 23 3.17 -24.31 -23.51
N TRP A 24 3.10 -25.57 -23.98
CA TRP A 24 4.14 -26.56 -23.70
C TRP A 24 5.07 -26.92 -24.85
N TYR A 25 4.81 -26.51 -26.10
CA TYR A 25 5.67 -26.86 -27.25
C TYR A 25 5.93 -25.75 -28.29
N GLY A 26 5.51 -24.50 -28.05
CA GLY A 26 5.85 -23.36 -28.92
C GLY A 26 5.23 -23.37 -30.33
N ALA A 27 4.40 -24.36 -30.66
CA ALA A 27 3.65 -24.39 -31.91
C ALA A 27 2.41 -23.48 -31.80
N THR A 28 2.26 -22.56 -32.76
CA THR A 28 1.07 -21.71 -32.87
C THR A 28 0.22 -22.24 -34.02
N THR A 29 -1.00 -22.69 -33.74
CA THR A 29 -1.97 -23.12 -34.76
C THR A 29 -3.02 -22.04 -34.94
N GLN A 30 -3.16 -21.55 -36.18
CA GLN A 30 -4.27 -20.69 -36.57
C GLN A 30 -5.35 -21.54 -37.25
N ARG A 31 -6.58 -21.46 -36.75
CA ARG A 31 -7.75 -22.07 -37.39
C ARG A 31 -8.72 -21.00 -37.84
N HIS A 32 -9.29 -21.20 -39.02
CA HIS A 32 -10.30 -20.31 -39.58
C HIS A 32 -11.63 -20.63 -38.95
N VAL A 33 -12.34 -19.63 -38.40
CA VAL A 33 -13.60 -19.88 -37.70
C VAL A 33 -14.65 -18.85 -38.10
N ARG A 34 -15.90 -19.30 -38.20
CA ARG A 34 -17.04 -18.46 -38.56
C ARG A 34 -17.83 -18.12 -37.29
N PHE A 35 -18.05 -16.82 -37.09
CA PHE A 35 -18.84 -16.22 -36.05
C PHE A 35 -20.21 -15.87 -36.61
N ASP A 36 -21.24 -16.52 -36.10
CA ASP A 36 -22.63 -16.26 -36.46
C ASP A 36 -23.37 -15.75 -35.21
N GLU A 37 -24.04 -14.60 -35.32
CA GLU A 37 -24.89 -14.08 -34.25
C GLU A 37 -26.30 -14.64 -34.44
N ILE A 38 -26.72 -15.51 -33.51
CA ILE A 38 -28.02 -16.21 -33.57
C ILE A 38 -28.72 -15.99 -32.23
N ASP A 39 -29.92 -15.41 -32.26
CA ASP A 39 -30.75 -15.11 -31.09
C ASP A 39 -30.08 -14.21 -30.03
N GLY A 40 -29.18 -13.31 -30.45
CA GLY A 40 -28.48 -12.36 -29.57
C GLY A 40 -27.22 -12.92 -28.90
N GLU A 41 -26.83 -14.15 -29.23
CA GLU A 41 -25.56 -14.75 -28.80
C GLU A 41 -24.62 -14.92 -29.99
N VAL A 42 -23.33 -14.65 -29.80
CA VAL A 42 -22.30 -14.93 -30.81
C VAL A 42 -21.87 -16.38 -30.66
N LYS A 43 -22.07 -17.15 -31.72
CA LYS A 43 -21.73 -18.58 -31.78
C LYS A 43 -20.58 -18.78 -32.74
N VAL A 44 -19.63 -19.61 -32.34
CA VAL A 44 -18.45 -19.96 -33.11
C VAL A 44 -18.68 -21.34 -33.71
N LYS A 45 -18.75 -21.39 -35.04
CA LYS A 45 -18.91 -22.64 -35.77
C LYS A 45 -17.56 -23.14 -36.24
N HIS A 46 -17.13 -24.26 -35.68
CA HIS A 46 -15.90 -24.95 -36.05
C HIS A 46 -16.06 -25.74 -37.37
N GLU A 47 -14.95 -25.99 -38.07
CA GLU A 47 -14.94 -26.74 -39.34
C GLU A 47 -15.49 -28.17 -39.20
N ASP A 48 -15.40 -28.74 -38.00
CA ASP A 48 -15.90 -30.09 -37.68
C ASP A 48 -17.43 -30.13 -37.46
N GLY A 49 -18.10 -28.97 -37.53
CA GLY A 49 -19.56 -28.85 -37.42
C GLY A 49 -20.08 -28.50 -36.02
N ASP A 50 -19.22 -28.52 -35.00
CA ASP A 50 -19.55 -28.10 -33.64
C ASP A 50 -19.78 -26.59 -33.56
N ILE A 51 -20.80 -26.21 -32.79
CA ILE A 51 -21.22 -24.83 -32.55
C ILE A 51 -21.04 -24.55 -31.07
N ASP A 52 -20.02 -23.78 -30.72
CA ASP A 52 -19.79 -23.34 -29.35
C ASP A 52 -20.35 -21.93 -29.16
N VAL A 53 -21.05 -21.72 -28.05
CA VAL A 53 -21.47 -20.37 -27.64
C VAL A 53 -20.26 -19.67 -27.05
N VAL A 54 -19.97 -18.46 -27.51
CA VAL A 54 -18.87 -17.65 -26.95
C VAL A 54 -19.26 -17.20 -25.56
N ASP A 55 -18.71 -17.86 -24.54
CA ASP A 55 -18.82 -17.39 -23.17
C ASP A 55 -17.90 -16.19 -22.95
N TYR A 56 -18.48 -15.00 -23.06
CA TYR A 56 -17.79 -13.74 -22.83
C TYR A 56 -17.21 -13.61 -21.41
N ASN A 57 -17.79 -14.29 -20.42
CA ASN A 57 -17.27 -14.26 -19.05
C ASN A 57 -15.96 -15.04 -18.95
N ALA A 58 -15.89 -16.21 -19.57
CA ALA A 58 -14.66 -17.00 -19.65
C ALA A 58 -13.59 -16.30 -20.52
N LEU A 59 -13.99 -15.68 -21.65
CA LEU A 59 -13.07 -15.04 -22.60
C LEU A 59 -12.43 -13.75 -22.05
N LEU A 60 -13.17 -13.00 -21.24
CA LEU A 60 -12.68 -11.80 -20.56
C LEU A 60 -12.10 -12.10 -19.16
N GLY A 61 -12.10 -13.37 -18.72
CA GLY A 61 -11.56 -13.78 -17.41
C GLY A 61 -12.41 -13.36 -16.21
N TRP A 62 -13.70 -13.04 -16.39
CA TRP A 62 -14.60 -12.70 -15.30
C TRP A 62 -14.83 -13.87 -14.35
N ASP A 63 -14.81 -15.11 -14.84
CA ASP A 63 -14.95 -16.29 -13.98
C ASP A 63 -13.72 -16.49 -13.08
N GLU A 64 -12.52 -16.17 -13.57
CA GLU A 64 -11.32 -16.13 -12.72
C GLU A 64 -11.41 -15.01 -11.68
N LEU A 65 -11.91 -13.82 -12.04
CA LEU A 65 -12.12 -12.72 -11.10
C LEU A 65 -13.17 -13.09 -10.02
N CYS A 66 -14.27 -13.72 -10.38
CA CYS A 66 -15.30 -14.20 -9.45
C CYS A 66 -14.77 -15.35 -8.55
N HIS A 67 -13.90 -16.22 -9.07
CA HIS A 67 -13.25 -17.28 -8.28
C HIS A 67 -12.08 -16.79 -7.42
N LEU A 68 -11.51 -15.62 -7.72
CA LEU A 68 -10.56 -14.92 -6.85
C LEU A 68 -11.29 -14.26 -5.66
N ASP A 69 -12.47 -13.69 -5.90
CA ASP A 69 -13.28 -13.04 -4.86
C ASP A 69 -13.78 -14.05 -3.79
N GLY A 70 -14.08 -15.28 -4.21
CA GLY A 70 -14.50 -16.36 -3.30
C GLY A 70 -13.39 -16.99 -2.44
N ARG A 71 -12.10 -16.66 -2.68
CA ARG A 71 -10.94 -17.25 -1.97
C ARG A 71 -10.16 -16.27 -1.10
N TYR A 72 -10.47 -14.97 -1.12
CA TYR A 72 -9.77 -13.98 -0.31
C TYR A 72 -10.37 -13.89 1.12
N SER A 73 -10.18 -14.94 1.92
CA SER A 73 -10.35 -14.82 3.37
C SER A 73 -9.16 -14.03 3.90
N MET A 74 -9.35 -12.73 4.12
CA MET A 74 -8.31 -11.84 4.62
C MET A 74 -7.91 -12.27 6.03
N ASN A 75 -6.78 -12.96 6.14
CA ASN A 75 -6.26 -13.43 7.41
C ASN A 75 -5.64 -12.26 8.20
N ALA A 76 -5.30 -12.48 9.47
CA ALA A 76 -4.73 -11.45 10.32
C ALA A 76 -3.43 -10.85 9.74
N ASP A 77 -2.66 -11.63 8.98
CA ASP A 77 -1.40 -11.20 8.37
C ASP A 77 -1.65 -10.23 7.22
N ASP A 78 -2.62 -10.56 6.37
CA ASP A 78 -3.06 -9.71 5.27
C ASP A 78 -3.65 -8.41 5.81
N MET A 79 -4.39 -8.47 6.92
CA MET A 79 -4.87 -7.28 7.62
C MET A 79 -3.70 -6.44 8.16
N ALA A 80 -2.71 -7.04 8.81
CA ALA A 80 -1.57 -6.34 9.37
C ALA A 80 -0.72 -5.65 8.28
N VAL A 81 -0.53 -6.30 7.13
CA VAL A 81 0.13 -5.71 5.96
C VAL A 81 -0.74 -4.61 5.34
N GLY A 82 -2.04 -4.87 5.17
CA GLY A 82 -2.99 -3.92 4.60
C GLY A 82 -3.11 -2.63 5.44
N ILE A 83 -3.14 -2.74 6.76
CA ILE A 83 -3.15 -1.58 7.68
C ILE A 83 -1.91 -0.71 7.45
N TYR A 84 -0.73 -1.32 7.30
CA TYR A 84 0.49 -0.58 7.01
C TYR A 84 0.39 0.17 5.68
N PHE A 85 0.08 -0.52 4.57
CA PHE A 85 0.00 0.12 3.25
C PHE A 85 -1.07 1.20 3.18
N LEU A 86 -2.28 0.93 3.71
CA LEU A 86 -3.36 1.91 3.74
C LEU A 86 -2.98 3.15 4.55
N SER A 87 -2.26 2.95 5.67
CA SER A 87 -1.79 4.07 6.48
C SER A 87 -0.81 4.97 5.72
N VAL A 88 0.13 4.36 4.99
CA VAL A 88 1.13 5.07 4.17
C VAL A 88 0.48 5.79 2.99
N ILE A 89 -0.44 5.13 2.28
CA ILE A 89 -1.20 5.73 1.16
C ILE A 89 -1.99 6.94 1.66
N THR A 90 -2.67 6.81 2.79
CA THR A 90 -3.45 7.89 3.39
C THR A 90 -2.58 9.09 3.76
N CYS A 91 -1.39 8.84 4.32
CA CYS A 91 -0.41 9.88 4.63
C CYS A 91 -0.02 10.69 3.39
N PHE A 92 0.44 10.01 2.33
CA PHE A 92 0.86 10.70 1.12
C PHE A 92 -0.29 11.39 0.42
N PHE A 93 -1.49 10.81 0.44
CA PHE A 93 -2.69 11.46 -0.09
C PHE A 93 -3.00 12.77 0.66
N PHE A 94 -3.03 12.77 1.98
CA PHE A 94 -3.27 13.98 2.76
C PHE A 94 -2.19 15.03 2.53
N SER A 95 -0.92 14.62 2.43
CA SER A 95 0.17 15.55 2.13
C SER A 95 0.04 16.17 0.75
N PHE A 96 -0.25 15.36 -0.27
CA PHE A 96 -0.46 15.81 -1.63
C PHE A 96 -1.59 16.84 -1.72
N ILE A 97 -2.74 16.56 -1.10
CA ILE A 97 -3.87 17.49 -1.06
C ILE A 97 -3.47 18.80 -0.39
N TYR A 98 -2.77 18.77 0.73
CA TYR A 98 -2.32 20.00 1.39
C TYR A 98 -1.43 20.88 0.51
N HIS A 99 -0.43 20.29 -0.14
CA HIS A 99 0.51 21.07 -0.97
C HIS A 99 -0.14 21.62 -2.24
N ILE A 100 -1.13 20.95 -2.81
CA ILE A 100 -1.90 21.49 -3.94
C ILE A 100 -2.80 22.65 -3.53
N PHE A 101 -3.47 22.54 -2.39
CA PHE A 101 -4.45 23.53 -1.93
C PHE A 101 -3.87 24.60 -1.00
N LEU A 102 -2.54 24.70 -0.92
CA LEU A 102 -1.83 25.58 0.02
C LEU A 102 -2.24 27.06 -0.15
N ASP A 103 -2.41 27.50 -1.40
CA ASP A 103 -2.72 28.89 -1.77
C ASP A 103 -4.20 29.12 -2.15
N HIS A 104 -5.08 28.15 -1.92
CA HIS A 104 -6.48 28.23 -2.36
C HIS A 104 -7.34 29.18 -1.51
N SER A 105 -7.43 28.94 -0.20
CA SER A 105 -8.13 29.82 0.75
C SER A 105 -7.62 29.56 2.17
N GLU A 106 -7.78 30.51 3.08
CA GLU A 106 -7.35 30.33 4.47
C GLU A 106 -8.04 29.13 5.15
N CYS A 107 -9.34 28.96 4.90
CA CYS A 107 -10.13 27.85 5.43
C CYS A 107 -9.61 26.51 4.88
N THR A 108 -9.46 26.39 3.56
CA THR A 108 -8.96 25.17 2.90
C THR A 108 -7.56 24.83 3.37
N ARG A 109 -6.65 25.81 3.42
CA ARG A 109 -5.27 25.66 3.91
C ARG A 109 -5.23 25.14 5.34
N THR A 110 -6.10 25.67 6.21
CA THR A 110 -6.13 25.28 7.63
C THR A 110 -6.58 23.84 7.81
N TRP A 111 -7.63 23.42 7.11
CA TRP A 111 -8.13 22.04 7.18
C TRP A 111 -7.17 21.03 6.57
N THR A 112 -6.67 21.30 5.36
CA THR A 112 -5.74 20.41 4.67
C THR A 112 -4.40 20.30 5.41
N CYS A 113 -3.91 21.37 6.05
CA CYS A 113 -2.75 21.33 6.95
C CYS A 113 -2.97 20.40 8.16
N ARG A 114 -4.17 20.40 8.74
CA ARG A 114 -4.51 19.45 9.83
C ARG A 114 -4.52 18.01 9.34
N PHE A 115 -5.01 17.75 8.13
CA PHE A 115 -4.96 16.43 7.53
C PHE A 115 -3.54 15.99 7.18
N ASP A 116 -2.67 16.87 6.68
CA ASP A 116 -1.25 16.58 6.46
C ASP A 116 -0.57 16.15 7.78
N TYR A 117 -0.84 16.85 8.88
CA TYR A 117 -0.37 16.43 10.20
C TYR A 117 -0.99 15.12 10.68
N LEU A 118 -2.28 14.88 10.44
CA LEU A 118 -2.91 13.59 10.72
C LEU A 118 -2.25 12.46 9.91
N GLY A 119 -1.81 12.77 8.69
CA GLY A 119 -1.03 11.90 7.82
C GLY A 119 0.29 11.46 8.45
N ILE A 120 0.86 12.17 9.41
CA ILE A 120 2.04 11.71 10.17
C ILE A 120 1.63 10.65 11.22
N VAL A 121 0.50 10.86 11.89
CA VAL A 121 0.03 10.00 12.99
C VAL A 121 -0.42 8.63 12.48
N ILE A 122 -1.10 8.60 11.33
CA ILE A 122 -1.69 7.38 10.76
C ILE A 122 -0.63 6.30 10.48
N PRO A 123 0.49 6.56 9.77
CA PRO A 123 1.57 5.59 9.58
C PRO A 123 2.33 5.22 10.85
N LEU A 124 2.49 6.14 11.81
CA LEU A 124 3.10 5.80 13.10
C LEU A 124 2.26 4.72 13.83
N TRP A 125 0.94 4.90 13.82
CA TRP A 125 0.00 3.92 14.35
C TRP A 125 -0.01 2.62 13.52
N GLY A 126 -0.20 2.72 12.20
CA GLY A 126 -0.31 1.54 11.32
C GLY A 126 0.95 0.68 11.31
N THR A 127 2.12 1.32 11.34
CA THR A 127 3.40 0.65 11.51
C THR A 127 3.50 -0.06 12.86
N THR A 128 3.05 0.58 13.95
CA THR A 128 3.07 -0.03 15.30
C THR A 128 2.16 -1.25 15.38
N VAL A 129 0.95 -1.19 14.82
CA VAL A 129 0.02 -2.33 14.79
C VAL A 129 0.62 -3.48 13.99
N SER A 130 1.10 -3.20 12.78
CA SER A 130 1.70 -4.19 11.89
C SER A 130 2.98 -4.81 12.47
N SER A 131 3.88 -3.99 13.02
CA SER A 131 5.13 -4.46 13.64
C SER A 131 4.88 -5.32 14.87
N THR A 132 3.88 -4.96 15.69
CA THR A 132 3.51 -5.71 16.88
C THR A 132 2.90 -7.05 16.52
N HIS A 133 2.08 -7.11 15.46
CA HIS A 133 1.52 -8.35 14.93
C HIS A 133 2.61 -9.38 14.61
N PHE A 134 3.58 -9.00 13.80
CA PHE A 134 4.65 -9.92 13.39
C PHE A 134 5.73 -10.12 14.46
N GLY A 135 5.99 -9.13 15.32
CA GLY A 135 6.97 -9.26 16.41
C GLY A 135 6.54 -10.23 17.52
N PHE A 136 5.25 -10.18 17.87
CA PHE A 136 4.65 -10.96 18.96
C PHE A 136 3.65 -12.00 18.46
N TYR A 137 3.84 -12.51 17.25
CA TYR A 137 2.92 -13.42 16.56
C TYR A 137 2.45 -14.60 17.42
N CYS A 138 3.35 -15.19 18.20
CA CYS A 138 3.06 -16.34 19.08
C CYS A 138 2.69 -15.95 20.51
N GLU A 139 2.65 -14.65 20.83
CA GLU A 139 2.37 -14.11 22.15
C GLU A 139 1.12 -13.20 22.09
N PRO A 140 -0.09 -13.77 21.97
CA PRO A 140 -1.31 -13.01 21.73
C PRO A 140 -1.60 -11.99 22.86
N GLY A 141 -1.19 -12.28 24.09
CA GLY A 141 -1.31 -11.35 25.21
C GLY A 141 -0.49 -10.07 25.02
N LEU A 142 0.78 -10.22 24.62
CA LEU A 142 1.67 -9.08 24.36
C LEU A 142 1.26 -8.33 23.11
N GLN A 143 0.93 -9.06 22.04
CA GLN A 143 0.45 -8.50 20.79
C GLN A 143 -0.77 -7.59 21.02
N ASN A 144 -1.79 -8.08 21.71
CA ASN A 144 -3.01 -7.32 21.99
C ASN A 144 -2.74 -6.13 22.90
N ALA A 145 -1.95 -6.31 23.98
CA ALA A 145 -1.65 -5.23 24.92
C ALA A 145 -0.95 -4.05 24.20
N TYR A 146 0.09 -4.32 23.42
CA TYR A 146 0.82 -3.27 22.70
C TYR A 146 0.02 -2.67 21.55
N ALA A 147 -0.80 -3.45 20.84
CA ALA A 147 -1.70 -2.93 19.82
C ALA A 147 -2.76 -1.98 20.43
N ILE A 148 -3.33 -2.32 21.57
CA ILE A 148 -4.29 -1.48 22.31
C ILE A 148 -3.62 -0.19 22.76
N ILE A 149 -2.48 -0.28 23.44
CA ILE A 149 -1.73 0.90 23.93
C ILE A 149 -1.36 1.81 22.76
N GLY A 150 -0.81 1.26 21.67
CA GLY A 150 -0.46 2.00 20.47
C GLY A 150 -1.67 2.66 19.81
N THR A 151 -2.82 1.99 19.80
CA THR A 151 -4.07 2.54 19.24
C THR A 151 -4.60 3.70 20.08
N PHE A 152 -4.62 3.58 21.41
CA PHE A 152 -5.02 4.69 22.28
C PHE A 152 -4.06 5.88 22.16
N ALA A 153 -2.75 5.64 22.13
CA ALA A 153 -1.75 6.69 21.94
C ALA A 153 -1.90 7.39 20.57
N GLY A 154 -2.09 6.61 19.50
CA GLY A 154 -2.36 7.12 18.15
C GLY A 154 -3.65 7.93 18.09
N LEU A 155 -4.73 7.47 18.71
CA LEU A 155 -6.01 8.18 18.76
C LEU A 155 -5.90 9.49 19.54
N ALA A 156 -5.26 9.48 20.71
CA ALA A 156 -5.02 10.69 21.49
C ALA A 156 -4.20 11.72 20.69
N CYS A 157 -3.17 11.25 19.99
CA CYS A 157 -2.34 12.06 19.09
C CYS A 157 -3.14 12.64 17.91
N ALA A 158 -4.02 11.84 17.29
CA ALA A 158 -4.90 12.25 16.21
C ALA A 158 -5.92 13.32 16.65
N VAL A 159 -6.61 13.08 17.77
CA VAL A 159 -7.57 14.04 18.36
C VAL A 159 -6.88 15.36 18.66
N THR A 160 -5.72 15.30 19.30
CA THR A 160 -4.93 16.49 19.64
C THR A 160 -4.47 17.24 18.40
N THR A 161 -4.07 16.52 17.34
CA THR A 161 -3.65 17.10 16.06
C THR A 161 -4.78 17.84 15.34
N LEU A 162 -5.99 17.28 15.36
CA LEU A 162 -7.16 17.85 14.69
C LEU A 162 -7.81 18.98 15.49
N HIS A 163 -7.56 19.04 16.81
CA HIS A 163 -8.21 19.98 17.69
C HIS A 163 -7.76 21.43 17.42
N PRO A 164 -8.69 22.41 17.28
CA PRO A 164 -8.37 23.78 16.89
C PRO A 164 -7.34 24.48 17.77
N SER A 165 -7.34 24.23 19.09
CA SER A 165 -6.40 24.85 20.03
C SER A 165 -4.93 24.47 19.79
N PHE A 166 -4.68 23.37 19.08
CA PHE A 166 -3.32 22.91 18.76
C PHE A 166 -2.92 23.18 17.31
N ALA A 167 -3.80 23.78 16.49
CA ALA A 167 -3.52 24.11 15.09
C ALA A 167 -2.62 25.34 14.91
N GLY A 168 -2.54 26.22 15.91
CA GLY A 168 -1.80 27.48 15.84
C GLY A 168 -0.27 27.31 15.76
N PRO A 169 0.47 28.38 15.40
CA PRO A 169 1.94 28.40 15.38
C PRO A 169 2.56 28.16 16.77
N ALA A 170 1.91 28.64 17.83
CA ALA A 170 2.38 28.49 19.22
C ALA A 170 2.50 27.01 19.64
N SER A 171 1.63 26.15 19.11
CA SER A 171 1.57 24.73 19.45
C SER A 171 2.53 23.87 18.60
N ARG A 172 3.35 24.46 17.72
CA ARG A 172 4.25 23.73 16.83
C ARG A 172 5.21 22.81 17.59
N ARG A 173 5.87 23.32 18.63
CA ARG A 173 6.82 22.53 19.45
C ARG A 173 6.12 21.38 20.16
N PHE A 174 4.91 21.63 20.66
CA PHE A 174 4.10 20.61 21.32
C PHE A 174 3.69 19.50 20.35
N ARG A 175 3.20 19.83 19.15
CA ARG A 175 2.87 18.83 18.11
C ARG A 175 4.08 17.99 17.73
N THR A 176 5.22 18.62 17.43
CA THR A 176 6.45 17.90 17.10
C THR A 176 6.89 16.98 18.24
N GLY A 177 6.86 17.46 19.49
CA GLY A 177 7.18 16.65 20.66
C GLY A 177 6.25 15.44 20.82
N MET A 178 4.95 15.62 20.56
CA MET A 178 3.97 14.54 20.60
C MET A 178 4.24 13.47 19.53
N TYR A 179 4.57 13.86 18.28
CA TYR A 179 4.90 12.91 17.22
C TYR A 179 6.20 12.15 17.52
N VAL A 180 7.21 12.85 18.02
CA VAL A 180 8.47 12.23 18.46
C VAL A 180 8.22 11.24 19.59
N PHE A 181 7.42 11.62 20.59
CA PHE A 181 7.08 10.73 21.70
C PHE A 181 6.32 9.49 21.24
N LEU A 182 5.33 9.64 20.36
CA LEU A 182 4.59 8.52 19.77
C LEU A 182 5.53 7.59 19.01
N GLY A 183 6.40 8.13 18.15
CA GLY A 183 7.37 7.35 17.39
C GLY A 183 8.47 6.70 18.23
N LEU A 184 8.91 7.32 19.33
CA LEU A 184 9.86 6.69 20.26
C LEU A 184 9.19 5.60 21.10
N SER A 185 7.93 5.80 21.49
CA SER A 185 7.19 4.83 22.29
C SER A 185 6.97 3.50 21.58
N SER A 186 6.92 3.49 20.24
CA SER A 186 6.79 2.27 19.46
C SER A 186 8.04 1.37 19.50
N PHE A 187 9.18 1.88 19.97
CA PHE A 187 10.37 1.06 20.21
C PHE A 187 10.32 0.29 21.54
N LEU A 188 9.46 0.68 22.50
CA LEU A 188 9.31 -0.05 23.77
C LEU A 188 8.93 -1.54 23.59
N PRO A 189 7.89 -1.90 22.81
CA PRO A 189 7.60 -3.30 22.53
C PRO A 189 8.76 -4.00 21.82
N ILE A 190 9.50 -3.31 20.96
CA ILE A 190 10.62 -3.91 20.23
C ILE A 190 11.77 -4.24 21.19
N ILE A 191 12.12 -3.32 22.09
CA ILE A 191 13.13 -3.56 23.13
C ILE A 191 12.72 -4.76 23.99
N TYR A 192 11.46 -4.81 24.41
CA TYR A 192 10.94 -5.94 25.18
C TYR A 192 10.99 -7.26 24.40
N GLY A 193 10.63 -7.24 23.11
CA GLY A 193 10.73 -8.41 22.22
C GLY A 193 12.17 -8.89 22.01
N ILE A 194 13.14 -7.97 21.90
CA ILE A 194 14.57 -8.31 21.83
C ILE A 194 15.03 -9.00 23.12
N LEU A 195 14.57 -8.53 24.29
CA LEU A 195 14.91 -9.16 25.57
C LEU A 195 14.32 -10.58 25.71
N LEU A 196 13.14 -10.82 25.12
CA LEU A 196 12.48 -12.13 25.18
C LEU A 196 13.03 -13.14 24.16
N PHE A 197 13.17 -12.71 22.90
CA PHE A 197 13.46 -13.63 21.79
C PHE A 197 14.91 -13.53 21.29
N GLY A 198 15.64 -12.48 21.66
CA GLY A 198 16.94 -12.16 21.11
C GLY A 198 16.87 -11.35 19.80
N LEU A 199 17.98 -10.69 19.47
CA LEU A 199 18.08 -9.75 18.35
C LEU A 199 17.80 -10.42 16.99
N ASP A 200 18.44 -11.57 16.75
CA ASP A 200 18.33 -12.29 15.47
C ASP A 200 16.93 -12.84 15.24
N ALA A 201 16.29 -13.35 16.30
CA ALA A 201 14.91 -13.81 16.22
C ALA A 201 13.97 -12.65 15.94
N MET A 202 14.12 -11.52 16.64
CA MET A 202 13.29 -10.34 16.39
C MET A 202 13.46 -9.81 14.97
N ASN A 203 14.67 -9.86 14.42
CA ASN A 203 14.91 -9.49 13.04
C ASN A 203 14.21 -10.41 12.04
N LYS A 204 14.19 -11.73 12.26
CA LYS A 204 13.45 -12.66 11.40
C LYS A 204 11.94 -12.45 11.50
N ARG A 205 11.44 -12.24 12.74
CA ARG A 205 10.01 -12.11 13.04
C ARG A 205 9.36 -10.87 12.44
N MET A 206 10.01 -9.71 12.52
CA MET A 206 9.39 -8.43 12.15
C MET A 206 10.25 -7.55 11.22
N SER A 207 11.33 -8.11 10.65
CA SER A 207 12.31 -7.35 9.88
C SER A 207 12.86 -6.14 10.64
N LEU A 208 13.35 -6.38 11.86
CA LEU A 208 13.86 -5.36 12.79
C LEU A 208 14.77 -4.33 12.12
N TRP A 209 15.71 -4.76 11.28
CA TRP A 209 16.64 -3.82 10.63
C TRP A 209 15.94 -2.89 9.63
N CYS A 210 14.89 -3.35 8.93
CA CYS A 210 14.05 -2.49 8.10
C CYS A 210 13.28 -1.48 8.96
N TYR A 211 12.80 -1.89 10.14
CA TYR A 211 12.13 -1.00 11.09
C TYR A 211 13.09 0.07 11.63
N VAL A 212 14.32 -0.31 12.00
CA VAL A 212 15.34 0.65 12.45
C VAL A 212 15.71 1.61 11.33
N ALA A 213 15.89 1.12 10.10
CA ALA A 213 16.16 1.96 8.94
C ALA A 213 15.02 2.95 8.65
N LEU A 214 13.76 2.54 8.77
CA LEU A 214 12.59 3.42 8.72
C LEU A 214 12.71 4.55 9.74
N GLY A 215 12.97 4.21 11.01
CA GLY A 215 13.13 5.20 12.08
C GLY A 215 14.27 6.19 11.83
N LEU A 216 15.42 5.71 11.33
CA LEU A 216 16.57 6.56 11.01
C LEU A 216 16.30 7.48 9.82
N LEU A 217 15.67 6.97 8.75
CA LEU A 217 15.32 7.78 7.57
C LEU A 217 14.28 8.84 7.91
N HIS A 218 13.21 8.47 8.62
CA HIS A 218 12.18 9.43 9.03
C HIS A 218 12.70 10.43 10.06
N GLY A 219 13.49 9.97 11.04
CA GLY A 219 14.09 10.84 12.06
C GLY A 219 15.11 11.82 11.48
N SER A 220 15.94 11.39 10.52
CA SER A 220 16.86 12.28 9.81
C SER A 220 16.09 13.30 8.95
N GLY A 221 15.05 12.88 8.23
CA GLY A 221 14.18 13.79 7.49
C GLY A 221 13.53 14.85 8.39
N ALA A 222 12.98 14.44 9.53
CA ALA A 222 12.42 15.36 10.52
C ALA A 222 13.47 16.33 11.07
N THR A 223 14.69 15.86 11.31
CA THR A 223 15.81 16.69 11.80
C THR A 223 16.25 17.72 10.77
N LEU A 224 16.38 17.32 9.50
CA LEU A 224 16.72 18.22 8.39
C LEU A 224 15.65 19.28 8.19
N TYR A 225 14.37 18.88 8.21
CA TYR A 225 13.23 19.80 8.14
C TYR A 225 13.22 20.80 9.31
N ALA A 226 13.38 20.32 10.54
CA ALA A 226 13.38 21.18 11.73
C ALA A 226 14.57 22.17 11.74
N SER A 227 15.73 21.74 11.26
CA SER A 227 16.94 22.57 11.18
C SER A 227 16.98 23.49 9.96
N ARG A 228 16.05 23.32 9.01
CA ARG A 228 15.98 24.01 7.71
C ARG A 228 17.26 23.84 6.88
N VAL A 229 17.83 22.64 6.91
CA VAL A 229 19.04 22.30 6.15
C VAL A 229 18.60 21.55 4.89
N PRO A 230 19.07 21.95 3.69
CA PRO A 230 20.23 22.81 3.43
C PRO A 230 19.97 24.30 3.16
N GLU A 231 18.72 24.76 3.06
CA GLU A 231 18.38 26.14 2.69
C GLU A 231 18.90 27.20 3.68
N ARG A 232 19.13 26.80 4.93
CA ARG A 232 19.80 27.62 5.94
C ARG A 232 21.27 27.91 5.60
N TRP A 233 21.94 26.97 4.92
CA TRP A 233 23.35 27.11 4.53
C TRP A 233 23.50 27.82 3.18
N TRP A 234 22.55 27.61 2.27
CA TRP A 234 22.54 28.25 0.95
C TRP A 234 21.22 28.97 0.65
N PRO A 235 20.97 30.13 1.29
CA PRO A 235 19.78 30.92 1.02
C PRO A 235 19.65 31.28 -0.46
N GLY A 236 18.45 31.16 -1.03
CA GLY A 236 18.15 31.48 -2.43
C GLY A 236 18.55 30.41 -3.45
N ARG A 237 19.26 29.34 -3.04
CA ARG A 237 19.64 28.23 -3.95
C ARG A 237 18.70 27.05 -3.90
N CYS A 238 17.94 26.92 -2.81
CA CYS A 238 17.05 25.78 -2.54
C CYS A 238 15.57 26.16 -2.61
N ASP A 239 15.23 27.24 -3.32
CA ASP A 239 13.87 27.79 -3.34
C ASP A 239 12.91 26.89 -4.14
N VAL A 240 13.38 26.28 -5.23
CA VAL A 240 12.58 25.42 -6.10
C VAL A 240 12.90 23.94 -5.90
N VAL A 241 14.19 23.58 -5.77
CA VAL A 241 14.65 22.19 -5.64
C VAL A 241 15.65 22.08 -4.48
N GLY A 242 15.53 21.02 -3.70
CA GLY A 242 16.48 20.68 -2.63
C GLY A 242 16.22 21.39 -1.31
N SER A 243 15.03 21.93 -1.09
CA SER A 243 14.64 22.44 0.23
C SER A 243 14.56 21.31 1.25
N SER A 244 14.77 21.62 2.54
CA SER A 244 14.66 20.65 3.63
C SER A 244 13.32 19.90 3.63
N HIS A 245 12.24 20.59 3.26
CA HIS A 245 10.90 20.01 3.15
C HIS A 245 10.80 18.96 2.04
N GLN A 246 11.43 19.20 0.88
CA GLN A 246 11.50 18.21 -0.19
C GLN A 246 12.38 17.01 0.21
N VAL A 247 13.53 17.27 0.82
CA VAL A 247 14.44 16.21 1.29
C VAL A 247 13.75 15.35 2.35
N MET A 248 13.01 15.95 3.27
CA MET A 248 12.19 15.24 4.25
C MET A 248 11.20 14.30 3.56
N HIS A 249 10.44 14.77 2.58
CA HIS A 249 9.50 13.92 1.83
C HIS A 249 10.18 12.74 1.14
N VAL A 250 11.32 12.97 0.49
CA VAL A 250 12.12 11.90 -0.14
C VAL A 250 12.52 10.86 0.91
N LEU A 251 13.03 11.28 2.06
CA LEU A 251 13.41 10.35 3.14
C LEU A 251 12.21 9.61 3.74
N VAL A 252 11.05 10.25 3.83
CA VAL A 252 9.80 9.61 4.27
C VAL A 252 9.39 8.50 3.30
N VAL A 253 9.42 8.77 1.99
CA VAL A 253 9.12 7.78 0.94
C VAL A 253 10.13 6.62 0.98
N LEU A 254 11.42 6.91 1.07
CA LEU A 254 12.46 5.87 1.16
C LEU A 254 12.30 5.01 2.41
N GLY A 255 12.04 5.62 3.57
CA GLY A 255 11.77 4.89 4.81
C GLY A 255 10.55 3.99 4.68
N ALA A 256 9.46 4.50 4.10
CA ALA A 256 8.27 3.72 3.83
C ALA A 256 8.56 2.56 2.88
N ALA A 257 9.29 2.77 1.79
CA ALA A 257 9.66 1.69 0.87
C ALA A 257 10.51 0.59 1.55
N VAL A 258 11.48 0.99 2.38
CA VAL A 258 12.33 0.05 3.14
C VAL A 258 11.49 -0.80 4.09
N TYR A 259 10.55 -0.20 4.83
CA TYR A 259 9.71 -0.97 5.73
C TYR A 259 8.58 -1.73 5.03
N ALA A 260 8.11 -1.28 3.87
CA ALA A 260 7.22 -2.06 3.01
C ALA A 260 7.87 -3.39 2.61
N ALA A 261 9.15 -3.37 2.22
CA ALA A 261 9.90 -4.61 1.99
C ALA A 261 10.05 -5.42 3.30
N GLY A 262 10.29 -4.75 4.43
CA GLY A 262 10.38 -5.39 5.74
C GLY A 262 9.12 -6.13 6.18
N VAL A 263 7.94 -5.50 6.07
CA VAL A 263 6.67 -6.09 6.50
C VAL A 263 6.26 -7.26 5.61
N LEU A 264 6.52 -7.18 4.29
CA LEU A 264 6.28 -8.29 3.37
C LEU A 264 7.19 -9.49 3.68
N ARG A 265 8.46 -9.24 4.00
CA ARG A 265 9.40 -10.29 4.45
C ARG A 265 8.98 -10.91 5.78
N ALA A 266 8.43 -10.11 6.70
CA ALA A 266 7.90 -10.61 7.97
C ALA A 266 6.69 -11.53 7.72
N ARG A 267 5.75 -11.12 6.86
CA ARG A 267 4.62 -11.97 6.44
C ARG A 267 5.12 -13.29 5.85
N GLU A 268 6.05 -13.25 4.89
CA GLU A 268 6.61 -14.44 4.26
C GLU A 268 7.25 -15.39 5.29
N TYR A 269 8.03 -14.86 6.23
CA TYR A 269 8.61 -15.65 7.33
C TYR A 269 7.53 -16.42 8.11
N TRP A 270 6.43 -15.77 8.48
CA TRP A 270 5.35 -16.41 9.24
C TRP A 270 4.46 -17.35 8.42
N THR A 271 4.40 -17.19 7.09
CA THR A 271 3.77 -18.21 6.23
C THR A 271 4.53 -19.53 6.23
N GLY A 272 5.86 -19.50 6.46
CA GLY A 272 6.72 -20.68 6.49
C GLY A 272 6.99 -21.27 7.88
N VAL A 273 6.49 -20.63 8.95
CA VAL A 273 6.86 -20.99 10.34
C VAL A 273 5.62 -20.99 11.24
N SER A 274 5.45 -22.06 12.03
CA SER A 274 4.37 -22.14 13.04
C SER A 274 4.89 -21.85 14.45
N CYS A 275 4.02 -21.36 15.33
CA CYS A 275 4.36 -21.14 16.74
C CYS A 275 4.75 -22.41 17.50
N VAL A 276 4.28 -23.57 17.04
CA VAL A 276 4.61 -24.88 17.63
C VAL A 276 6.06 -25.27 17.34
N THR A 277 6.63 -24.79 16.22
CA THR A 277 7.99 -25.14 15.78
C THR A 277 9.07 -24.29 16.47
N LEU A 278 8.68 -23.26 17.22
CA LEU A 278 9.60 -22.33 17.89
C LEU A 278 9.82 -22.63 19.38
N HIS A 279 9.10 -23.61 19.95
CA HIS A 279 9.27 -24.12 21.31
C HIS A 279 10.09 -25.40 21.32
#